data_AF-A0AA51F1K6-F1
#
_entry.id   AF-A0AA51F1K6-F1
#
_cell.length_a   1.000
_cell.length_b   1.000
_cell.length_c   1.000
_cell.angle_alpha   90.00
_cell.angle_beta   90.00
_cell.angle_gamma   90.00
#
_symmetry.space_group_name_H-M   'P 1'
#
loop_
_entity.id
_entity.type
_entity.pdbx_description
1 polymer ?
#
loop_
_entity_poly.entity_id
_entity_poly.type
_entity_poly.pdbx_seq_one_letter_code
_entity_poly.pdbx_strand_id
1 'polypeptide(L)' 'EHMLGWNVPEEYQYFVHEHWTNFPAVSKYWHYGLAFIYTLLMCASSLGNGIVIWIFST' A
#
# COMPACT_ATOMS: atom_id res chain seq x y z
N GLU A 1 17.78 -1.30 -15.16
CA GLU A 1 16.74 -0.96 -14.16
C GLU A 1 15.39 -1.09 -14.81
N HIS A 2 14.35 -1.47 -14.06
CA HIS A 2 13.00 -1.55 -14.61
C HIS A 2 12.26 -0.23 -14.40
N MET A 3 11.26 0.06 -15.24
CA MET A 3 10.35 1.19 -15.04
C MET A 3 9.22 0.82 -14.07
N LEU A 4 8.62 1.79 -13.41
CA LEU A 4 7.47 1.57 -12.54
C LEU A 4 6.33 0.89 -13.33
N GLY A 5 5.73 -0.16 -12.75
CA GLY A 5 4.70 -0.96 -13.43
C GLY A 5 5.23 -2.08 -14.35
N TRP A 6 6.54 -2.34 -14.38
CA TRP A 6 7.13 -3.43 -15.20
C TRP A 6 6.64 -4.84 -14.83
N ASN A 7 6.17 -5.03 -13.60
CA ASN A 7 5.75 -6.32 -13.04
C ASN A 7 4.24 -6.56 -13.13
N VAL A 8 3.50 -5.64 -13.73
CA VAL A 8 2.06 -5.76 -13.94
C VAL A 8 1.83 -6.62 -15.20
N PRO A 9 0.96 -7.64 -15.15
CA PRO A 9 0.63 -8.45 -16.32
C PRO A 9 0.08 -7.58 -17.46
N GLU A 10 0.37 -7.96 -18.71
CA GLU A 10 -0.02 -7.18 -19.90
C GLU A 10 -1.53 -6.93 -19.97
N GLU A 11 -2.33 -7.90 -19.54
CA GLU A 11 -3.79 -7.81 -19.43
C GLU A 11 -4.28 -6.72 -18.45
N TYR A 12 -3.44 -6.24 -17.54
CA TYR A 12 -3.77 -5.19 -16.56
C TYR A 12 -3.00 -3.89 -16.79
N GLN A 13 -2.16 -3.81 -17.82
CA GLN A 13 -1.27 -2.67 -18.04
C GLN A 13 -2.05 -1.37 -18.31
N TYR A 14 -3.26 -1.47 -18.85
CA TYR A 14 -4.15 -0.34 -19.07
C TYR A 14 -4.62 0.35 -17.77
N PHE A 15 -4.50 -0.29 -16.61
CA PHE A 15 -4.80 0.34 -15.32
C PHE A 15 -3.68 1.28 -14.84
N VAL A 16 -2.46 1.11 -15.36
CA VAL A 16 -1.33 1.98 -15.04
C VAL A 16 -1.31 3.14 -16.01
N HIS A 17 -1.61 4.33 -15.52
CA HIS A 17 -1.57 5.54 -16.34
C HIS A 17 -0.13 5.78 -16.86
N GLU A 18 -0.01 6.18 -18.14
CA GLU A 18 1.28 6.38 -18.85
C GLU A 18 2.25 7.31 -18.09
N HIS A 19 1.73 8.32 -17.39
CA HIS A 19 2.52 9.17 -16.49
C HIS A 19 3.41 8.36 -15.54
N TRP A 20 2.88 7.29 -14.94
CA TRP A 20 3.58 6.51 -13.93
C TRP A 20 4.67 5.61 -14.51
N THR A 21 4.54 5.15 -15.75
CA THR A 21 5.54 4.29 -16.41
C THR A 21 6.82 5.04 -16.79
N ASN A 22 6.85 6.37 -16.66
CA ASN A 22 8.03 7.20 -16.94
C ASN A 22 9.03 7.29 -15.77
N PHE A 23 8.73 6.68 -14.64
CA PHE A 23 9.61 6.69 -13.47
C PHE A 23 10.35 5.36 -13.31
N PRO A 24 11.60 5.35 -12.80
CA PRO A 24 12.30 4.12 -12.47
C PRO A 24 11.59 3.37 -11.33
N ALA A 25 11.68 2.04 -11.36
CA ALA A 25 11.13 1.20 -10.31
C ALA A 25 11.84 1.50 -8.97
N VAL A 26 11.03 1.67 -7.93
CA VAL A 26 11.52 2.00 -6.59
C VAL A 26 12.25 0.81 -5.97
N SER A 27 13.25 1.07 -5.12
CA SER A 27 13.93 0.02 -4.37
C SER A 27 12.96 -0.75 -3.46
N LYS A 28 13.22 -2.06 -3.28
CA LYS A 28 12.39 -2.95 -2.44
C LYS A 28 12.25 -2.46 -0.99
N TYR A 29 13.24 -1.72 -0.48
CA TYR A 29 13.24 -1.17 0.87
C TYR A 29 12.05 -0.22 1.12
N TRP A 30 11.69 0.60 0.13
CA TRP A 30 10.54 1.51 0.26
C TRP A 30 9.21 0.77 0.30
N HIS A 31 9.08 -0.34 -0.43
CA HIS A 31 7.90 -1.19 -0.36
C HIS A 31 7.74 -1.81 1.05
N TYR A 32 8.83 -2.32 1.64
CA TYR A 32 8.79 -2.83 3.01
C TYR A 32 8.49 -1.74 4.04
N GLY A 33 9.07 -0.54 3.87
CA GLY A 33 8.80 0.61 4.74
C GLY A 33 7.32 1.01 4.71
N LEU A 34 6.72 1.13 3.53
CA LEU A 34 5.29 1.43 3.40
C LEU A 34 4.42 0.33 4.02
N ALA A 35 4.71 -0.95 3.73
CA ALA A 35 3.97 -2.07 4.30
C ALA A 35 4.00 -2.06 5.84
N PHE A 36 5.17 -1.75 6.42
CA PHE A 36 5.32 -1.63 7.87
C PHE A 36 4.46 -0.49 8.43
N ILE A 37 4.50 0.71 7.83
CA ILE A 37 3.70 1.85 8.26
C ILE A 37 2.20 1.54 8.17
N TYR A 38 1.72 0.98 7.06
CA TYR A 38 0.32 0.61 6.90
C TYR A 38 -0.12 -0.46 7.91
N THR A 39 0.76 -1.40 8.28
CA THR A 39 0.47 -2.41 9.29
C THR A 39 0.30 -1.78 10.67
N LEU A 40 1.17 -0.85 11.06
CA LEU A 40 1.04 -0.12 12.32
C LEU A 40 -0.25 0.70 12.36
N LEU A 41 -0.58 1.40 11.27
CA LEU A 41 -1.83 2.16 11.14
C LEU A 41 -3.06 1.26 11.24
N MET A 42 -3.04 0.09 10.60
CA MET A 42 -4.11 -0.91 10.68
C MET A 42 -4.31 -1.41 12.12
N CYS A 43 -3.23 -1.76 12.83
CA CYS A 43 -3.28 -2.21 14.22
C CYS A 43 -3.82 -1.09 15.14
N ALA A 44 -3.28 0.13 15.02
CA ALA A 44 -3.73 1.27 15.81
C ALA A 44 -5.21 1.60 15.55
N SER A 45 -5.64 1.58 14.28
CA SER A 45 -7.02 1.81 13.89
C SER A 45 -7.95 0.72 14.40
N SER A 46 -7.60 -0.55 14.22
CA SER A 46 -8.43 -1.68 14.65
C SER A 46 -8.58 -1.73 16.16
N LEU A 47 -7.48 -1.52 16.90
CA LEU A 47 -7.50 -1.49 18.36
C LEU A 47 -8.24 -0.25 18.87
N GLY A 48 -7.91 0.93 18.38
CA GLY A 48 -8.54 2.18 18.83
C GLY A 48 -10.05 2.18 18.59
N ASN A 49 -10.48 1.93 17.35
CA ASN A 49 -11.89 1.88 17.02
C ASN A 49 -12.60 0.68 17.66
N GLY A 50 -11.93 -0.48 17.78
CA GLY A 50 -12.46 -1.65 18.46
C GLY A 50 -12.73 -1.39 19.94
N ILE A 51 -11.82 -0.69 20.63
CA ILE A 51 -12.00 -0.28 22.03
C ILE A 51 -13.17 0.70 22.17
N VAL A 52 -13.29 1.68 21.26
CA VAL A 52 -14.43 2.62 21.26
C VAL A 52 -15.74 1.84 21.13
N ILE A 53 -15.86 0.97 20.14
CA ILE A 53 -17.07 0.15 19.95
C ILE A 53 -17.36 -0.68 21.19
N TRP A 54 -16.34 -1.32 21.78
CA TRP A 54 -16.50 -2.16 22.96
C TRP A 54 -17.02 -1.39 24.18
N ILE A 55 -16.40 -0.24 24.50
CA ILE A 55 -16.79 0.59 25.65
C ILE A 55 -18.20 1.16 25.49
N PHE A 56 -18.58 1.60 24.28
CA PHE A 56 -19.89 2.21 24.06
C PHE A 56 -21.02 1.20 23.81
N SER A 57 -20.68 -0.07 23.59
CA SER A 57 -21.68 -1.15 23.40
C SER A 57 -21.89 -2.01 24.65
N THR A 58 -21.08 -1.82 25.70
CA THR A 58 -21.18 -2.53 27.00
C THR A 58 -21.67 -1.56 28.06
#